data_AF-A0A6L3A1P5-F1
#
_entry.id   AF-A0A6L3A1P5-F1
#
_cell.length_a   1.000
_cell.length_b   1.000
_cell.length_c   1.000
_cell.angle_alpha   90.00
_cell.angle_beta   90.00
_cell.angle_gamma   90.00
#
_symmetry.space_group_name_H-M   'P 1'
#
loop_
_entity.id
_entity.type
_entity.pdbx_description
1 polymer ?
#
loop_
_entity_poly.entity_id
_entity_poly.type
_entity_poly.pdbx_seq_one_letter_code
_entity_poly.pdbx_strand_id
1 'polypeptide(L)'
;MVFMRLRAAEQALRAGRLDEAYRLASAADLRIHPRGKAVLEQLVEPLAERARGHFRGDRFAEALADVDRALLAGVRTDELAELRRNIETVANAVQRNLATREHVLTEARRRVEAGSLVAGRQILEHGAVADAEAAVIGQTIERRAAEAATMIEQGRQRLKEGQVSAAAERVEAARRLDAHNTAVVSLEAAVVNEGLDRTTRAIQEGRLARAAEELKALRDLARQDPRRLELEAFLREARRAADHLRGHAFGEARKSVAALAQMTPAPKWVDAMAKRLREAEDIDLELRVGPLGQWATWEPAPAGAARLVPVGYEGRAALDETVMLAAGAVTRSPSGPRQLLMLVDGGGSTLLIFSDRCSIGRVATEHPADVTLFGDLAERHAEIARVDEDYFLFGTRDVDIGGRMYRQQLLRDGDRVMLGRRAKFEFKLPSRKSLTAVLTLSDTTKMPQDVRTVLLFKDHATIGNGSTSHVRCRHAERAIVLMNRGGRLWAQPNGLEASNGQWVEVGVPAQIAGVSFVLQPWQARMA
;
A
#
# COMPACT_ATOMS: atom_id res chain seq x y z
N MET A 1 -5.24 -26.16 -73.57
CA MET A 1 -5.31 -26.47 -72.12
C MET A 1 -6.73 -26.64 -71.57
N VAL A 2 -7.71 -25.83 -71.99
CA VAL A 2 -9.12 -25.88 -71.50
C VAL A 2 -9.75 -27.29 -71.58
N PHE A 3 -9.57 -28.00 -72.69
CA PHE A 3 -10.14 -29.36 -72.89
C PHE A 3 -9.63 -30.40 -71.89
N MET A 4 -8.34 -30.33 -71.51
CA MET A 4 -7.74 -31.24 -70.52
C MET A 4 -8.30 -30.98 -69.11
N ARG A 5 -8.45 -29.71 -68.72
CA ARG A 5 -9.01 -29.32 -67.43
C ARG A 5 -10.51 -29.66 -67.32
N LEU A 6 -11.24 -29.56 -68.44
CA LEU A 6 -12.63 -29.96 -68.53
C LEU A 6 -12.82 -31.47 -68.32
N ARG A 7 -12.03 -32.31 -69.01
CA ARG A 7 -12.05 -33.76 -68.79
C ARG A 7 -11.68 -34.12 -67.34
N ALA A 8 -10.71 -33.42 -66.76
CA ALA A 8 -10.34 -33.60 -65.35
C ALA A 8 -11.50 -33.25 -64.40
N ALA A 9 -12.24 -32.17 -64.66
CA ALA A 9 -13.42 -31.81 -63.87
C ALA A 9 -14.54 -32.86 -63.97
N GLU A 10 -14.84 -33.34 -65.18
CA GLU A 10 -15.82 -34.42 -65.42
C GLU A 10 -15.41 -35.73 -64.73
N GLN A 11 -14.12 -36.07 -64.77
CA GLN A 11 -13.59 -37.27 -64.11
C GLN A 11 -13.63 -37.15 -62.58
N ALA A 12 -13.29 -35.99 -62.03
CA ALA A 12 -13.38 -35.72 -60.59
C ALA A 12 -14.83 -35.84 -60.09
N LEU A 13 -15.80 -35.31 -60.85
CA LEU A 13 -17.23 -35.43 -60.54
C LEU A 13 -17.67 -36.90 -60.53
N ARG A 14 -17.35 -37.67 -61.59
CA ARG A 14 -17.70 -39.10 -61.66
C ARG A 14 -17.09 -39.92 -60.52
N ALA A 15 -15.92 -39.52 -60.05
CA ALA A 15 -15.24 -40.17 -58.94
C ALA A 15 -15.70 -39.68 -57.55
N GLY A 16 -16.74 -38.84 -57.47
CA GLY A 16 -17.28 -38.32 -56.21
C GLY A 16 -16.38 -37.31 -55.50
N ARG A 17 -15.32 -36.81 -56.15
CA ARG A 17 -14.40 -35.82 -55.58
C ARG A 17 -14.95 -34.41 -55.77
N LEU A 18 -16.00 -34.09 -55.02
CA LEU A 18 -16.81 -32.87 -55.20
C LEU A 18 -15.99 -31.58 -55.12
N ASP A 19 -15.07 -31.47 -54.15
CA ASP A 19 -14.24 -30.26 -53.97
C ASP A 19 -13.27 -30.03 -55.14
N GLU A 20 -12.68 -31.12 -55.65
CA GLU A 20 -11.79 -31.07 -56.81
C GLU A 20 -12.56 -30.74 -58.08
N ALA A 21 -13.73 -31.36 -58.28
CA ALA A 21 -14.62 -31.11 -59.40
C ALA A 21 -15.10 -29.65 -59.42
N TYR A 22 -15.53 -29.11 -58.27
CA TYR A 22 -15.92 -27.71 -58.12
C TYR A 22 -14.76 -26.77 -58.44
N ARG A 23 -13.60 -26.95 -57.80
CA ARG A 23 -12.42 -26.11 -58.03
C ARG A 23 -11.99 -26.07 -59.50
N LEU A 24 -12.03 -27.21 -60.19
CA LEU A 24 -11.68 -27.29 -61.61
C LEU A 24 -12.74 -26.62 -62.50
N ALA A 25 -14.03 -26.86 -62.24
CA ALA A 25 -15.13 -26.34 -63.05
C ALA A 25 -15.41 -24.84 -62.83
N SER A 26 -15.09 -24.30 -61.64
CA SER A 26 -15.27 -22.87 -61.30
C SER A 26 -14.18 -21.95 -61.88
N ALA A 27 -13.16 -22.50 -62.55
CA ALA A 27 -12.13 -21.67 -63.20
C ALA A 27 -12.75 -20.75 -64.27
N ALA A 28 -12.27 -19.51 -64.37
CA ALA A 28 -12.88 -18.47 -65.21
C ALA A 28 -13.05 -18.87 -66.69
N ASP A 29 -12.09 -19.63 -67.23
CA ASP A 29 -12.09 -20.17 -68.59
C ASP A 29 -13.13 -21.29 -68.81
N LEU A 30 -13.47 -22.03 -67.75
CA LEU A 30 -14.39 -23.17 -67.79
C LEU A 30 -15.82 -22.79 -67.39
N ARG A 31 -15.99 -21.80 -66.52
CA ARG A 31 -17.29 -21.32 -66.03
C ARG A 31 -18.18 -20.77 -67.16
N ILE A 32 -17.57 -20.17 -68.18
CA ILE A 32 -18.26 -19.61 -69.36
C ILE A 32 -18.50 -20.70 -70.43
N HIS A 33 -17.75 -21.81 -70.37
CA HIS A 33 -17.83 -22.89 -71.34
C HIS A 33 -19.07 -23.78 -71.08
N PRO A 34 -19.90 -24.13 -72.09
CA PRO A 34 -21.14 -24.90 -71.89
C PRO A 34 -20.96 -26.21 -71.12
N ARG A 35 -19.88 -26.94 -71.41
CA ARG A 35 -19.55 -28.19 -70.69
C ARG A 35 -19.08 -27.95 -69.25
N GLY A 36 -18.41 -26.83 -68.96
CA GLY A 36 -18.01 -26.50 -67.58
C GLY A 36 -19.23 -26.09 -66.75
N LYS A 37 -20.17 -25.37 -67.35
CA LYS A 37 -21.49 -25.08 -66.77
C LYS A 37 -22.27 -26.36 -66.46
N ALA A 38 -22.29 -27.34 -67.37
CA ALA A 38 -22.94 -28.63 -67.13
C ALA A 38 -22.33 -29.42 -65.95
N VAL A 39 -21.01 -29.35 -65.77
CA VAL A 39 -20.33 -29.95 -64.60
C VAL A 39 -20.73 -29.24 -63.31
N LEU A 40 -20.81 -27.91 -63.31
CA LEU A 40 -21.28 -27.13 -62.16
C LEU A 40 -22.74 -27.46 -61.82
N GLU A 41 -23.63 -27.55 -62.81
CA GLU A 41 -25.04 -27.92 -62.60
C GLU A 41 -25.18 -29.34 -62.01
N GLN A 42 -24.35 -30.30 -62.44
CA GLN A 42 -24.34 -31.66 -61.87
C GLN A 42 -23.77 -31.75 -60.46
N LEU A 43 -22.99 -30.74 -60.01
CA LEU A 43 -22.45 -30.69 -58.64
C LEU A 43 -23.48 -30.22 -57.61
N VAL A 44 -24.59 -29.60 -58.03
CA VAL A 44 -25.56 -28.97 -57.14
C VAL A 44 -26.18 -29.97 -56.15
N GLU A 45 -26.74 -31.08 -56.62
CA GLU A 45 -27.39 -32.06 -55.74
C GLU A 45 -26.41 -32.81 -54.82
N PRO A 46 -25.24 -33.31 -55.30
CA PRO A 46 -24.25 -33.93 -54.43
C PRO A 46 -23.74 -33.00 -53.32
N LEU A 47 -23.54 -31.71 -53.62
CA LEU A 47 -23.14 -30.71 -52.62
C LEU A 47 -24.30 -30.43 -51.64
N ALA A 48 -25.54 -30.35 -52.11
CA ALA A 48 -26.72 -30.18 -51.25
C ALA A 48 -26.91 -31.35 -50.28
N GLU A 49 -26.76 -32.59 -50.74
CA GLU A 49 -26.83 -33.79 -49.90
C GLU A 49 -25.70 -33.83 -48.86
N ARG A 50 -24.47 -33.49 -49.28
CA ARG A 50 -23.33 -33.40 -48.35
C ARG A 50 -23.56 -32.31 -47.29
N ALA A 51 -24.10 -31.15 -47.69
CA ALA A 51 -24.49 -30.10 -46.76
C ALA A 51 -25.56 -30.55 -45.76
N ARG A 52 -26.61 -31.25 -46.21
CA ARG A 52 -27.63 -31.85 -45.31
C ARG A 52 -27.01 -32.85 -44.33
N GLY A 53 -26.00 -33.60 -44.77
CA GLY A 53 -25.22 -34.51 -43.92
C GLY A 53 -24.35 -33.77 -42.89
N HIS A 54 -23.71 -32.67 -43.28
CA HIS A 54 -22.97 -31.80 -42.36
C HIS A 54 -23.90 -31.15 -41.34
N PHE A 55 -25.06 -30.66 -41.79
CA PHE A 55 -26.06 -30.03 -40.94
C PHE A 55 -26.63 -31.00 -39.88
N ARG A 56 -26.95 -32.24 -40.27
CA ARG A 56 -27.38 -33.29 -39.33
C ARG A 56 -26.31 -33.69 -38.30
N GLY A 57 -25.04 -33.41 -38.59
CA GLY A 57 -23.93 -33.68 -37.68
C GLY A 57 -23.41 -32.43 -36.97
N ASP A 58 -24.20 -31.35 -36.87
CA ASP A 58 -23.85 -30.07 -36.24
C ASP A 58 -22.57 -29.40 -36.78
N ARG A 59 -22.14 -29.78 -37.99
CA ARG A 59 -20.99 -29.20 -38.71
C ARG A 59 -21.47 -28.04 -39.57
N PHE A 60 -21.92 -26.97 -38.91
CA PHE A 60 -22.61 -25.86 -39.57
C PHE A 60 -21.72 -25.10 -40.56
N ALA A 61 -20.43 -24.95 -40.29
CA ALA A 61 -19.50 -24.23 -41.18
C ALA A 61 -19.29 -25.00 -42.49
N GLU A 62 -19.10 -26.31 -42.42
CA GLU A 62 -18.96 -27.20 -43.57
C GLU A 62 -20.28 -27.30 -44.35
N ALA A 63 -21.42 -27.32 -43.65
CA ALA A 63 -22.74 -27.29 -44.28
C ALA A 63 -22.96 -25.99 -45.08
N LEU A 64 -22.62 -24.83 -44.51
CA LEU A 64 -22.72 -23.54 -45.20
C LEU A 64 -21.78 -23.46 -46.41
N ALA A 65 -20.53 -23.92 -46.27
CA ALA A 65 -19.57 -23.93 -47.36
C ALA A 65 -20.05 -24.77 -48.57
N ASP A 66 -20.69 -25.91 -48.31
CA ASP A 66 -21.25 -26.76 -49.37
C ASP A 66 -22.50 -26.15 -50.02
N VAL A 67 -23.37 -25.50 -49.23
CA VAL A 67 -24.53 -24.77 -49.79
C VAL A 67 -24.09 -23.57 -50.61
N ASP A 68 -23.12 -22.78 -50.16
CA ASP A 68 -22.59 -21.63 -50.90
C ASP A 68 -21.96 -22.06 -52.23
N ARG A 69 -21.25 -23.20 -52.26
CA ARG A 69 -20.72 -23.78 -53.51
C ARG A 69 -21.84 -24.26 -54.44
N ALA A 70 -22.88 -24.89 -53.90
CA ALA A 70 -24.04 -25.33 -54.68
C ALA A 70 -24.79 -24.14 -55.30
N LEU A 71 -24.98 -23.05 -54.54
CA LEU A 71 -25.59 -21.80 -55.01
C LEU A 71 -24.76 -21.12 -56.12
N LEU A 72 -23.43 -21.13 -55.99
CA LEU A 72 -22.53 -20.59 -57.03
C LEU A 72 -22.48 -21.46 -58.31
N ALA A 73 -22.89 -22.73 -58.21
CA ALA A 73 -22.78 -23.72 -59.28
C ALA A 73 -24.04 -23.86 -60.18
N GLY A 74 -25.24 -23.41 -59.77
CA GLY A 74 -26.43 -23.63 -60.60
C GLY A 74 -27.73 -22.88 -60.24
N VAL A 75 -28.81 -23.23 -60.97
CA VAL A 75 -30.10 -22.50 -61.07
C VAL A 75 -31.13 -22.85 -59.99
N ARG A 76 -30.92 -23.90 -59.18
CA ARG A 76 -31.84 -24.30 -58.09
C ARG A 76 -31.65 -23.41 -56.86
N THR A 77 -32.01 -22.14 -56.99
CA THR A 77 -31.71 -21.09 -56.00
C THR A 77 -32.57 -21.16 -54.75
N ASP A 78 -33.86 -21.50 -54.88
CA ASP A 78 -34.82 -21.23 -53.80
C ASP A 78 -34.72 -22.26 -52.67
N GLU A 79 -34.66 -23.55 -52.99
CA GLU A 79 -34.49 -24.64 -52.01
C GLU A 79 -33.12 -24.56 -51.30
N LEU A 80 -32.06 -24.20 -52.03
CA LEU A 80 -30.72 -24.01 -51.46
C LEU A 80 -30.64 -22.76 -50.59
N ALA A 81 -31.30 -21.67 -51.00
CA ALA A 81 -31.39 -20.46 -50.18
C ALA A 81 -32.20 -20.69 -48.91
N GLU A 82 -33.25 -21.53 -48.95
CA GLU A 82 -33.98 -21.98 -47.77
C GLU A 82 -33.11 -22.84 -46.85
N LEU A 83 -32.41 -23.85 -47.40
CA LEU A 83 -31.47 -24.67 -46.63
C LEU A 83 -30.38 -23.81 -45.97
N ARG A 84 -29.81 -22.84 -46.70
CA ARG A 84 -28.83 -21.88 -46.17
C ARG A 84 -29.40 -21.10 -44.98
N ARG A 85 -30.59 -20.50 -45.13
CA ARG A 85 -31.27 -19.75 -44.06
C ARG A 85 -31.57 -20.62 -42.84
N ASN A 86 -31.96 -21.86 -43.05
CA ASN A 86 -32.22 -22.81 -41.97
C ASN A 86 -30.93 -23.14 -41.21
N ILE A 87 -29.84 -23.44 -41.92
CA ILE A 87 -28.53 -23.70 -41.30
C ILE A 87 -28.05 -22.47 -40.52
N GLU A 88 -28.12 -21.27 -41.10
CA GLU A 88 -27.72 -20.03 -40.42
C GLU A 88 -28.56 -19.77 -39.17
N THR A 89 -29.88 -19.98 -39.24
CA THR A 89 -30.79 -19.76 -38.11
C THR A 89 -30.46 -20.70 -36.95
N VAL A 90 -30.28 -21.99 -37.23
CA VAL A 90 -29.93 -22.99 -36.21
C VAL A 90 -28.52 -22.76 -35.67
N ALA A 91 -27.53 -22.52 -36.53
CA ALA A 91 -26.16 -22.26 -36.13
C ALA A 91 -26.07 -21.04 -35.21
N ASN A 92 -26.76 -19.94 -35.56
CA ASN A 92 -26.81 -18.73 -34.74
C ASN A 92 -27.51 -18.98 -33.41
N ALA A 93 -28.59 -19.76 -33.38
CA ALA A 93 -29.28 -20.11 -32.14
C ALA A 93 -28.39 -20.94 -31.21
N VAL A 94 -27.67 -21.94 -31.74
CA VAL A 94 -26.71 -22.76 -30.99
C VAL A 94 -25.57 -21.91 -30.44
N GLN A 95 -24.96 -21.05 -31.26
CA GLN A 95 -23.89 -20.16 -30.83
C GLN A 95 -24.34 -19.19 -29.73
N ARG A 96 -25.54 -18.60 -29.86
CA ARG A 96 -26.11 -17.73 -28.82
C ARG A 96 -26.32 -18.50 -27.51
N ASN A 97 -26.89 -19.70 -27.57
CA ASN A 97 -27.11 -20.51 -26.39
C ASN A 97 -25.79 -20.89 -25.69
N LEU A 98 -24.75 -21.26 -26.45
CA LEU A 98 -23.42 -21.53 -25.91
C LEU A 98 -22.80 -20.29 -25.24
N ALA A 99 -22.90 -19.12 -25.89
CA ALA A 99 -22.38 -17.87 -25.35
C ALA A 99 -23.14 -17.44 -24.07
N THR A 100 -24.47 -17.54 -24.05
CA THR A 100 -25.29 -17.26 -22.86
C THR A 100 -24.93 -18.22 -21.73
N ARG A 101 -24.78 -19.52 -22.02
CA ARG A 101 -24.35 -20.53 -21.05
C ARG A 101 -22.99 -20.19 -20.46
N GLU A 102 -21.98 -19.91 -21.29
CA GLU A 102 -20.63 -19.57 -20.84
C GLU A 102 -20.64 -18.32 -19.96
N HIS A 103 -21.42 -17.30 -20.35
CA HIS A 103 -21.58 -16.08 -19.57
C HIS A 103 -22.17 -16.36 -18.18
N VAL A 104 -23.25 -17.17 -18.10
CA VAL A 104 -23.88 -17.57 -16.83
C VAL A 104 -22.89 -18.30 -15.92
N LEU A 105 -22.17 -19.29 -16.46
CA LEU A 105 -21.20 -20.07 -15.68
C LEU A 105 -20.03 -19.22 -15.17
N THR A 106 -19.54 -18.32 -16.01
CA THR A 106 -18.46 -17.39 -15.65
C THR A 106 -18.91 -16.41 -14.56
N GLU A 107 -20.11 -15.85 -14.69
CA GLU A 107 -20.65 -14.93 -13.69
C GLU A 107 -20.95 -15.64 -12.36
N ALA A 108 -21.50 -16.85 -12.40
CA ALA A 108 -21.72 -17.67 -11.20
C ALA A 108 -20.40 -17.95 -10.47
N ARG A 109 -19.35 -18.38 -11.18
CA ARG A 109 -18.00 -18.59 -10.61
C ARG A 109 -17.47 -17.33 -9.95
N ARG A 110 -17.54 -16.20 -10.65
CA ARG A 110 -17.09 -14.91 -10.13
C ARG A 110 -17.78 -14.54 -8.82
N ARG A 111 -19.10 -14.77 -8.71
CA ARG A 111 -19.84 -14.52 -7.46
C ARG A 111 -19.46 -15.46 -6.33
N VAL A 112 -19.26 -16.74 -6.62
CA VAL A 112 -18.80 -17.73 -5.63
C VAL A 112 -17.40 -17.42 -5.12
N GLU A 113 -16.50 -17.00 -6.01
CA GLU A 113 -15.13 -16.58 -5.66
C GLU A 113 -15.12 -15.30 -4.83
N ALA A 114 -16.02 -14.36 -5.12
CA ALA A 114 -16.22 -13.15 -4.31
C ALA A 114 -16.91 -13.41 -2.96
N GLY A 115 -17.20 -14.67 -2.61
CA GLY A 115 -17.83 -15.03 -1.33
C GLY A 115 -19.31 -14.64 -1.25
N SER A 116 -20.03 -14.68 -2.37
CA SER A 116 -21.49 -14.51 -2.43
C SER A 116 -22.14 -15.78 -2.95
N LEU A 117 -22.30 -16.75 -2.05
CA LEU A 117 -22.76 -18.11 -2.39
C LEU A 117 -24.21 -18.13 -2.88
N VAL A 118 -25.09 -17.34 -2.24
CA VAL A 118 -26.51 -17.23 -2.62
C VAL A 118 -26.67 -16.63 -4.02
N ALA A 119 -25.96 -15.54 -4.32
CA ALA A 119 -26.01 -14.91 -5.64
C ALA A 119 -25.48 -15.86 -6.72
N GLY A 120 -24.38 -16.57 -6.45
CA GLY A 120 -23.85 -17.59 -7.36
C GLY A 120 -24.85 -18.70 -7.67
N ARG A 121 -25.59 -19.18 -6.66
CA ARG A 121 -26.66 -20.18 -6.84
C ARG A 121 -27.80 -19.63 -7.69
N GLN A 122 -28.27 -18.42 -7.38
CA GLN A 122 -29.34 -17.78 -8.14
C GLN A 122 -28.99 -17.62 -9.61
N ILE A 123 -27.74 -17.26 -9.95
CA ILE A 123 -27.32 -17.14 -11.36
C ILE A 123 -27.43 -18.47 -12.10
N LEU A 124 -27.03 -19.58 -11.47
CA LEU A 124 -27.16 -20.91 -12.07
C LEU A 124 -28.62 -21.32 -12.27
N GLU A 125 -29.48 -21.05 -11.28
CA GLU A 125 -30.91 -21.35 -11.32
C GLU A 125 -31.63 -20.54 -12.41
N HIS A 126 -31.39 -19.22 -12.48
CA HIS A 126 -32.01 -18.35 -13.49
C HIS A 126 -31.49 -18.62 -14.91
N GLY A 127 -30.23 -19.05 -15.04
CA GLY A 127 -29.66 -19.44 -16.32
C GLY A 127 -30.15 -20.79 -16.85
N ALA A 128 -30.91 -21.55 -16.04
CA ALA A 128 -31.40 -22.89 -16.37
C ALA A 128 -30.32 -23.85 -16.90
N VAL A 129 -29.07 -23.68 -16.46
CA VAL A 129 -27.94 -24.51 -16.89
C VAL A 129 -27.84 -25.73 -15.96
N ALA A 130 -28.08 -26.93 -16.50
CA ALA A 130 -28.16 -28.18 -15.75
C ALA A 130 -27.12 -29.23 -16.20
N ASP A 131 -25.93 -28.77 -16.60
CA ASP A 131 -24.84 -29.66 -17.05
C ASP A 131 -23.85 -30.00 -15.92
N ALA A 132 -22.86 -30.86 -16.24
CA ALA A 132 -21.84 -31.29 -15.29
C ALA A 132 -21.02 -30.12 -14.73
N GLU A 133 -20.81 -29.05 -15.49
CA GLU A 133 -20.03 -27.88 -15.08
C GLU A 133 -20.81 -27.03 -14.07
N ALA A 134 -22.09 -26.79 -14.32
CA ALA A 134 -23.00 -26.17 -13.36
C ALA A 134 -23.13 -27.00 -12.07
N ALA A 135 -23.21 -28.33 -12.18
CA ALA A 135 -23.29 -29.23 -11.04
C ALA A 135 -22.05 -29.13 -10.13
N VAL A 136 -20.84 -29.04 -10.72
CA VAL A 136 -19.58 -28.85 -9.96
C VAL A 136 -19.59 -27.52 -9.20
N ILE A 137 -20.07 -26.44 -9.82
CA ILE A 137 -20.20 -25.15 -9.13
C ILE A 137 -21.23 -25.25 -7.99
N GLY A 138 -22.38 -25.90 -8.24
CA GLY A 138 -23.41 -26.15 -7.22
C GLY A 138 -22.89 -26.92 -6.00
N GLN A 139 -22.17 -28.02 -6.22
CA GLN A 139 -21.52 -28.79 -5.15
C GLN A 139 -20.50 -27.95 -4.37
N THR A 140 -19.75 -27.08 -5.06
CA THR A 140 -18.80 -26.16 -4.42
C THR A 140 -19.51 -25.16 -3.51
N ILE A 141 -20.65 -24.61 -3.95
CA ILE A 141 -21.50 -23.72 -3.16
C ILE A 141 -22.00 -24.44 -1.90
N GLU A 142 -22.53 -25.66 -2.05
CA GLU A 142 -23.07 -26.45 -0.93
C GLU A 142 -22.01 -26.78 0.11
N ARG A 143 -20.84 -27.25 -0.34
CA ARG A 143 -19.72 -27.55 0.55
C ARG A 143 -19.27 -26.31 1.33
N ARG A 144 -19.07 -25.18 0.65
CA ARG A 144 -18.66 -23.92 1.31
C ARG A 144 -19.73 -23.41 2.27
N ALA A 145 -21.01 -23.54 1.93
CA ALA A 145 -22.11 -23.14 2.81
C ALA A 145 -22.17 -23.99 4.09
N ALA A 146 -21.97 -25.31 3.98
CA ALA A 146 -21.92 -26.22 5.13
C ALA A 146 -20.71 -25.94 6.04
N GLU A 147 -19.53 -25.68 5.44
CA GLU A 147 -18.33 -25.27 6.16
C GLU A 147 -18.53 -23.93 6.89
N ALA A 148 -19.15 -22.94 6.22
CA ALA A 148 -19.46 -21.65 6.83
C ALA A 148 -20.43 -21.80 8.01
N ALA A 149 -21.50 -22.60 7.86
CA ALA A 149 -22.45 -22.89 8.93
C ALA A 149 -21.76 -23.51 10.16
N THR A 150 -20.84 -24.45 9.94
CA THR A 150 -20.05 -25.06 11.01
C THR A 150 -19.17 -24.03 11.74
N MET A 151 -18.50 -23.15 10.99
CA MET A 151 -17.66 -22.09 11.59
C MET A 151 -18.49 -21.08 12.38
N ILE A 152 -19.67 -20.71 11.90
CA ILE A 152 -20.59 -19.83 12.61
C ILE A 152 -21.01 -20.46 13.94
N GLU A 153 -21.41 -21.73 13.95
CA GLU A 153 -21.86 -22.39 15.17
C GLU A 153 -20.72 -22.53 16.19
N GLN A 154 -19.54 -22.91 15.73
CA GLN A 154 -18.33 -22.91 16.57
C GLN A 154 -18.02 -21.52 17.12
N GLY A 155 -18.13 -20.47 16.31
CA GLY A 155 -17.91 -19.09 16.74
C GLY A 155 -18.92 -18.65 17.81
N ARG A 156 -20.21 -18.99 17.66
CA ARG A 156 -21.25 -18.75 18.66
C ARG A 156 -20.95 -19.47 19.97
N GLN A 157 -20.54 -20.72 19.90
CA GLN A 157 -20.20 -21.50 21.09
C GLN A 157 -18.98 -20.91 21.82
N ARG A 158 -17.92 -20.55 21.08
CA ARG A 158 -16.74 -19.88 21.65
C ARG A 158 -17.08 -18.55 22.30
N LEU A 159 -17.99 -17.78 21.69
CA LEU A 159 -18.46 -16.52 22.27
C LEU A 159 -19.23 -16.76 23.58
N LYS A 160 -20.11 -17.77 23.64
CA LYS A 160 -20.81 -18.17 24.88
C LYS A 160 -19.85 -18.59 25.99
N GLU A 161 -18.76 -19.27 25.65
CA GLU A 161 -17.67 -19.65 26.57
C GLU A 161 -16.80 -18.45 26.99
N GLY A 162 -17.06 -17.26 26.45
CA GLY A 162 -16.30 -16.05 26.70
C GLY A 162 -14.93 -16.03 26.01
N GLN A 163 -14.69 -16.85 25.01
CA GLN A 163 -13.44 -16.92 24.25
C GLN A 163 -13.51 -16.00 23.01
N VAL A 164 -13.46 -14.68 23.24
CA VAL A 164 -13.64 -13.66 22.18
C VAL A 164 -12.63 -13.79 21.06
N SER A 165 -11.35 -14.05 21.36
CA SER A 165 -10.31 -14.22 20.34
C SER A 165 -10.59 -15.42 19.43
N ALA A 166 -10.94 -16.57 20.01
CA ALA A 166 -11.29 -17.76 19.25
C ALA A 166 -12.59 -17.58 18.45
N ALA A 167 -13.56 -16.82 18.98
CA ALA A 167 -14.78 -16.48 18.26
C ALA A 167 -14.49 -15.56 17.06
N ALA A 168 -13.61 -14.57 17.22
CA ALA A 168 -13.18 -13.68 16.13
C ALA A 168 -12.48 -14.43 14.99
N GLU A 169 -11.63 -15.41 15.30
CA GLU A 169 -11.01 -16.30 14.31
C GLU A 169 -12.05 -17.09 13.50
N ARG A 170 -13.11 -17.58 14.16
CA ARG A 170 -14.19 -18.32 13.49
C ARG A 170 -15.04 -17.41 12.61
N VAL A 171 -15.26 -16.16 13.02
CA VAL A 171 -15.92 -15.14 12.17
C VAL A 171 -15.10 -14.87 10.91
N GLU A 172 -13.80 -14.62 11.03
CA GLU A 172 -12.92 -14.40 9.87
C GLU A 172 -12.89 -15.61 8.92
N ALA A 173 -12.86 -16.83 9.48
CA ALA A 173 -12.93 -18.06 8.69
C ALA A 173 -14.28 -18.20 7.95
N ALA A 174 -15.40 -17.94 8.62
CA ALA A 174 -16.73 -17.98 8.00
C ALA A 174 -16.89 -16.90 6.92
N ARG A 175 -16.41 -15.68 7.17
CA ARG A 175 -16.45 -14.55 6.22
C ARG A 175 -15.66 -14.82 4.94
N ARG A 176 -14.55 -15.58 5.03
CA ARG A 176 -13.78 -16.01 3.84
C ARG A 176 -14.55 -17.01 2.97
N LEU A 177 -15.49 -17.75 3.54
CA LEU A 177 -16.32 -18.71 2.81
C LEU A 177 -17.55 -18.05 2.20
N ASP A 178 -18.23 -17.21 2.99
CA ASP A 178 -19.42 -16.47 2.58
C ASP A 178 -19.52 -15.13 3.32
N ALA A 179 -19.01 -14.08 2.70
CA ALA A 179 -18.94 -12.74 3.30
C ALA A 179 -20.32 -12.08 3.43
N HIS A 180 -21.30 -12.53 2.63
CA HIS A 180 -22.63 -11.93 2.54
C HIS A 180 -23.67 -12.70 3.38
N ASN A 181 -23.24 -13.72 4.12
CA ASN A 181 -24.13 -14.48 4.99
C ASN A 181 -24.57 -13.64 6.19
N THR A 182 -25.87 -13.45 6.34
CA THR A 182 -26.46 -12.65 7.43
C THR A 182 -26.14 -13.21 8.82
N ALA A 183 -25.95 -14.51 8.95
CA ALA A 183 -25.56 -15.14 10.21
C ALA A 183 -24.10 -14.86 10.58
N VAL A 184 -23.20 -14.70 9.60
CA VAL A 184 -21.81 -14.26 9.82
C VAL A 184 -21.80 -12.81 10.30
N VAL A 185 -22.54 -11.94 9.62
CA VAL A 185 -22.64 -10.51 9.98
C VAL A 185 -23.20 -10.35 11.41
N SER A 186 -24.24 -11.12 11.75
CA SER A 186 -24.82 -11.10 13.10
C SER A 186 -23.83 -11.59 14.17
N LEU A 187 -23.06 -12.65 13.89
CA LEU A 187 -22.03 -13.13 14.79
C LEU A 187 -20.86 -12.14 14.93
N GLU A 188 -20.41 -11.54 13.83
CA GLU A 188 -19.39 -10.49 13.85
C GLU A 188 -19.78 -9.35 14.77
N ALA A 189 -21.01 -8.83 14.63
CA ALA A 189 -21.53 -7.79 15.50
C ALA A 189 -21.55 -8.21 16.98
N ALA A 190 -21.93 -9.46 17.29
CA ALA A 190 -21.94 -9.98 18.65
C ALA A 190 -20.54 -10.09 19.25
N VAL A 191 -19.56 -10.60 18.49
CA VAL A 191 -18.16 -10.73 18.92
C VAL A 191 -17.54 -9.34 19.15
N VAL A 192 -17.78 -8.40 18.24
CA VAL A 192 -17.29 -7.02 18.34
C VAL A 192 -17.85 -6.34 19.58
N ASN A 193 -19.17 -6.40 19.80
CA ASN A 193 -19.79 -5.79 20.97
C ASN A 193 -19.21 -6.36 22.28
N GLU A 194 -19.15 -7.69 22.41
CA GLU A 194 -18.60 -8.31 23.62
C GLU A 194 -17.12 -7.94 23.84
N GLY A 195 -16.29 -7.91 22.80
CA GLY A 195 -14.87 -7.53 22.93
C GLY A 195 -14.66 -6.07 23.30
N LEU A 196 -15.44 -5.15 22.71
CA LEU A 196 -15.38 -3.73 23.04
C LEU A 196 -15.89 -3.46 24.47
N ASP A 197 -16.94 -4.15 24.90
CA ASP A 197 -17.48 -4.04 26.28
C ASP A 197 -16.48 -4.58 27.31
N ARG A 198 -15.75 -5.66 27.01
CA ARG A 198 -14.66 -6.16 27.85
C ARG A 198 -13.49 -5.20 27.93
N THR A 199 -13.08 -4.65 26.79
CA THR A 199 -12.01 -3.65 26.72
C THR A 199 -12.37 -2.42 27.56
N THR A 200 -13.60 -1.92 27.42
CA THR A 200 -14.14 -0.81 28.20
C THR A 200 -14.12 -1.12 29.69
N ARG A 201 -14.63 -2.28 30.12
CA ARG A 201 -14.58 -2.70 31.54
C ARG A 201 -13.15 -2.77 32.07
N ALA A 202 -12.22 -3.35 31.31
CA ALA A 202 -10.82 -3.43 31.71
C ALA A 202 -10.16 -2.04 31.86
N ILE A 203 -10.51 -1.09 30.98
CA ILE A 203 -10.08 0.33 31.11
C ILE A 203 -10.68 0.96 32.38
N GLN A 204 -11.97 0.76 32.64
CA GLN A 204 -12.64 1.29 33.84
C GLN A 204 -12.01 0.74 35.14
N GLU A 205 -11.58 -0.52 35.14
CA GLU A 205 -10.88 -1.17 36.26
C GLU A 205 -9.39 -0.80 36.37
N GLY A 206 -8.84 0.00 35.43
CA GLY A 206 -7.41 0.35 35.39
C GLY A 206 -6.49 -0.77 34.91
N ARG A 207 -7.03 -1.86 34.34
CA ARG A 207 -6.29 -3.01 33.81
C ARG A 207 -5.91 -2.81 32.34
N LEU A 208 -5.07 -1.81 32.07
CA LEU A 208 -4.73 -1.36 30.71
C LEU A 208 -4.07 -2.43 29.83
N ALA A 209 -3.21 -3.28 30.40
CA ALA A 209 -2.58 -4.37 29.66
C ALA A 209 -3.62 -5.39 29.18
N ARG A 210 -4.57 -5.74 30.04
CA ARG A 210 -5.69 -6.62 29.69
C ARG A 210 -6.58 -5.99 28.62
N ALA A 211 -6.90 -4.70 28.75
CA ALA A 211 -7.68 -3.99 27.74
C ALA A 211 -7.00 -4.03 26.36
N ALA A 212 -5.67 -3.84 26.30
CA ALA A 212 -4.92 -3.95 25.05
C ALA A 212 -4.98 -5.35 24.42
N GLU A 213 -4.90 -6.41 25.23
CA GLU A 213 -5.03 -7.79 24.73
C GLU A 213 -6.46 -8.12 24.26
N GLU A 214 -7.50 -7.68 24.97
CA GLU A 214 -8.91 -7.87 24.57
C GLU A 214 -9.21 -7.13 23.25
N LEU A 215 -8.67 -5.92 23.08
CA LEU A 215 -8.82 -5.15 21.84
C LEU A 215 -8.05 -5.79 20.68
N LYS A 216 -6.85 -6.31 20.95
CA LYS A 216 -6.05 -7.05 19.97
C LYS A 216 -6.71 -8.38 19.58
N ALA A 217 -7.43 -9.02 20.49
CA ALA A 217 -8.17 -10.25 20.24
C ALA A 217 -9.28 -10.09 19.18
N LEU A 218 -9.79 -8.86 18.97
CA LEU A 218 -10.74 -8.55 17.90
C LEU A 218 -10.09 -8.51 16.50
N ARG A 219 -8.76 -8.55 16.40
CA ARG A 219 -8.03 -8.63 15.10
C ARG A 219 -8.49 -7.54 14.12
N ASP A 220 -8.94 -7.92 12.93
CA ASP A 220 -9.38 -7.01 11.88
C ASP A 220 -10.87 -6.67 11.92
N LEU A 221 -11.61 -7.25 12.88
CA LEU A 221 -13.03 -6.98 13.04
C LEU A 221 -13.24 -5.54 13.51
N ALA A 222 -14.20 -4.85 12.89
CA ALA A 222 -14.60 -3.51 13.30
C ALA A 222 -13.47 -2.45 13.32
N ARG A 223 -12.46 -2.55 12.44
CA ARG A 223 -11.37 -1.54 12.31
C ARG A 223 -11.87 -0.10 12.13
N GLN A 224 -13.07 0.08 11.57
CA GLN A 224 -13.71 1.38 11.34
C GLN A 224 -14.82 1.71 12.37
N ASP A 225 -15.07 0.85 13.37
CA ASP A 225 -16.04 1.16 14.43
C ASP A 225 -15.50 2.31 15.30
N PRO A 226 -16.26 3.42 15.45
CA PRO A 226 -15.82 4.57 16.23
C PRO A 226 -15.43 4.21 17.67
N ARG A 227 -16.16 3.29 18.33
CA ARG A 227 -15.85 2.85 19.69
C ARG A 227 -14.48 2.18 19.76
N ARG A 228 -14.14 1.37 18.74
CA ARG A 228 -12.82 0.73 18.66
C ARG A 228 -11.72 1.78 18.54
N LEU A 229 -11.90 2.75 17.63
CA LEU A 229 -10.93 3.83 17.41
C LEU A 229 -10.71 4.68 18.66
N GLU A 230 -11.78 4.98 19.41
CA GLU A 230 -11.71 5.68 20.69
C GLU A 230 -10.93 4.88 21.75
N LEU A 231 -11.20 3.58 21.88
CA LEU A 231 -10.47 2.71 22.81
C LEU A 231 -8.98 2.56 22.42
N GLU A 232 -8.67 2.44 21.13
CA GLU A 232 -7.29 2.42 20.63
C GLU A 232 -6.56 3.73 20.92
N ALA A 233 -7.23 4.87 20.74
CA ALA A 233 -6.68 6.17 21.09
C ALA A 233 -6.44 6.30 22.60
N PHE A 234 -7.38 5.83 23.43
CA PHE A 234 -7.25 5.83 24.89
C PHE A 234 -6.02 5.02 25.33
N LEU A 235 -5.87 3.80 24.83
CA LEU A 235 -4.73 2.94 25.17
C LEU A 235 -3.39 3.51 24.68
N ARG A 236 -3.38 4.18 23.53
CA ARG A 236 -2.19 4.84 23.00
C ARG A 236 -1.75 5.99 23.89
N GLU A 237 -2.68 6.82 24.35
CA GLU A 237 -2.39 7.94 25.23
C GLU A 237 -2.00 7.46 26.64
N ALA A 238 -2.63 6.39 27.13
CA ALA A 238 -2.23 5.76 28.38
C ALA A 238 -0.82 5.16 28.32
N ARG A 239 -0.42 4.61 27.16
CA ARG A 239 0.95 4.15 26.94
C ARG A 239 1.95 5.30 26.93
N ARG A 240 1.62 6.44 26.29
CA ARG A 240 2.45 7.66 26.34
C ARG A 240 2.64 8.16 27.77
N ALA A 241 1.58 8.21 28.57
CA ALA A 241 1.67 8.56 29.98
C ALA A 241 2.62 7.61 30.74
N ALA A 242 2.53 6.31 30.50
CA ALA A 242 3.43 5.32 31.10
C ALA A 242 4.89 5.49 30.64
N ASP A 243 5.14 5.82 29.38
CA ASP A 243 6.49 6.07 28.85
C ASP A 243 7.09 7.35 29.47
N HIS A 244 6.30 8.40 29.66
CA HIS A 244 6.72 9.61 30.38
C HIS A 244 7.04 9.34 31.85
N LEU A 245 6.23 8.50 32.52
CA LEU A 245 6.50 8.05 33.89
C LEU A 245 7.83 7.30 33.99
N ARG A 246 8.13 6.37 33.06
CA ARG A 246 9.42 5.66 33.03
C ARG A 246 10.61 6.60 32.82
N GLY A 247 10.41 7.67 32.07
CA GLY A 247 11.42 8.71 31.85
C GLY A 247 11.49 9.79 32.93
N HIS A 248 10.80 9.62 34.08
CA HIS A 248 10.70 10.61 35.16
C HIS A 248 10.24 12.00 34.68
N ALA A 249 9.44 12.05 33.62
CA ALA A 249 8.91 13.28 33.04
C ALA A 249 7.49 13.56 33.57
N PHE A 250 7.37 13.85 34.86
CA PHE A 250 6.07 13.93 35.56
C PHE A 250 5.12 14.98 34.98
N GLY A 251 5.63 16.14 34.56
CA GLY A 251 4.83 17.17 33.89
C GLY A 251 4.23 16.73 32.55
N GLU A 252 4.99 16.01 31.72
CA GLU A 252 4.49 15.43 30.46
C GLU A 252 3.52 14.27 30.72
N ALA A 253 3.82 13.41 31.70
CA ALA A 253 2.89 12.36 32.12
C ALA A 253 1.55 12.95 32.58
N ARG A 254 1.56 14.06 33.32
CA ARG A 254 0.35 14.76 33.76
C ARG A 254 -0.47 15.31 32.59
N LYS A 255 0.18 15.85 31.55
CA LYS A 255 -0.51 16.30 30.33
C LYS A 255 -1.20 15.14 29.63
N SER A 256 -0.52 13.99 29.47
CA SER A 256 -1.13 12.79 28.89
C SER A 256 -2.29 12.25 29.72
N VAL A 257 -2.17 12.21 31.06
CA VAL A 257 -3.27 11.80 31.93
C VAL A 257 -4.44 12.79 31.89
N ALA A 258 -4.18 14.10 31.78
CA ALA A 258 -5.24 15.08 31.57
C ALA A 258 -5.96 14.90 30.23
N ALA A 259 -5.23 14.50 29.17
CA ALA A 259 -5.85 14.15 27.90
C ALA A 259 -6.77 12.92 28.03
N LEU A 260 -6.38 11.90 28.80
CA LEU A 260 -7.24 10.74 29.09
C LEU A 260 -8.54 11.14 29.80
N ALA A 261 -8.51 12.14 30.68
CA ALA A 261 -9.70 12.61 31.40
C ALA A 261 -10.74 13.28 30.48
N GLN A 262 -10.30 13.77 29.32
CA GLN A 262 -11.18 14.33 28.28
C GLN A 262 -11.77 13.27 27.35
N MET A 263 -11.32 12.01 27.47
CA MET A 263 -11.82 10.90 26.65
C MET A 263 -13.00 10.22 27.35
N THR A 264 -14.08 9.97 26.61
CA THR A 264 -15.31 9.40 27.16
C THR A 264 -15.38 7.89 26.95
N PRO A 265 -15.79 7.10 27.95
CA PRO A 265 -15.99 7.46 29.36
C PRO A 265 -14.68 7.51 30.16
N ALA A 266 -14.43 8.63 30.84
CA ALA A 266 -13.24 8.82 31.66
C ALA A 266 -13.27 7.90 32.90
N PRO A 267 -12.28 7.01 33.08
CA PRO A 267 -12.22 6.15 34.26
C PRO A 267 -11.93 6.94 35.54
N LYS A 268 -12.57 6.56 36.65
CA LYS A 268 -12.38 7.20 37.97
C LYS A 268 -10.92 7.23 38.44
N TRP A 269 -10.11 6.25 38.02
CA TRP A 269 -8.69 6.19 38.40
C TRP A 269 -7.85 7.27 37.72
N VAL A 270 -8.30 7.86 36.60
CA VAL A 270 -7.57 8.89 35.87
C VAL A 270 -7.42 10.15 36.71
N ASP A 271 -8.50 10.59 37.38
CA ASP A 271 -8.46 11.77 38.26
C ASP A 271 -7.52 11.58 39.44
N ALA A 272 -7.56 10.38 40.05
CA ALA A 272 -6.66 10.02 41.14
C ALA A 272 -5.19 10.02 40.69
N MET A 273 -4.92 9.54 39.48
CA MET A 273 -3.58 9.54 38.90
C MET A 273 -3.10 10.97 38.57
N ALA A 274 -3.97 11.81 38.03
CA ALA A 274 -3.66 13.21 37.73
C ALA A 274 -3.26 13.98 38.98
N LYS A 275 -3.94 13.73 40.11
CA LYS A 275 -3.59 14.32 41.42
C LYS A 275 -2.21 13.87 41.90
N ARG A 276 -1.93 12.56 41.88
CA ARG A 276 -0.62 12.01 42.29
C ARG A 276 0.54 12.50 41.44
N LEU A 277 0.32 12.66 40.13
CA LEU A 277 1.32 13.19 39.22
C LEU A 277 1.67 14.65 39.49
N ARG A 278 0.69 15.45 39.94
CA ARG A 278 0.94 16.83 40.38
C ARG A 278 1.81 16.86 41.62
N GLU A 279 1.47 16.06 42.63
CA GLU A 279 2.28 15.92 43.85
C GLU A 279 3.72 15.47 43.54
N ALA A 280 3.90 14.54 42.59
CA ALA A 280 5.23 14.10 42.16
C ALA A 280 6.02 15.18 41.38
N GLU A 281 5.34 15.99 40.57
CA GLU A 281 5.94 17.13 39.85
C GLU A 281 6.45 18.19 40.84
N ASP A 282 5.67 18.49 41.89
CA ASP A 282 6.07 19.43 42.95
C ASP A 282 7.30 18.91 43.72
N ILE A 283 7.32 17.62 44.10
CA ILE A 283 8.46 16.99 44.78
C ILE A 283 9.72 16.98 43.87
N ASP A 284 9.59 16.63 42.59
CA ASP A 284 10.72 16.64 41.64
C ASP A 284 11.31 18.06 41.49
N LEU A 285 10.45 19.09 41.46
CA LEU A 285 10.89 20.48 41.43
C LEU A 285 11.63 20.88 42.71
N GLU A 286 11.10 20.54 43.88
CA GLU A 286 11.73 20.83 45.18
C GLU A 286 13.13 20.19 45.29
N LEU A 287 13.30 18.94 44.84
CA LEU A 287 14.59 18.25 44.84
C LEU A 287 15.62 18.90 43.90
N ARG A 288 15.17 19.38 42.73
CA ARG A 288 16.03 20.06 41.74
C ARG A 288 16.45 21.47 42.16
N VAL A 289 15.60 22.19 42.89
CA VAL A 289 15.89 23.54 43.38
C VAL A 289 16.65 23.49 44.73
N GLY A 290 16.48 22.40 45.48
CA GLY A 290 17.15 22.15 46.75
C GLY A 290 18.67 21.89 46.65
N PRO A 291 19.33 21.64 47.80
CA PRO A 291 20.79 21.55 47.89
C PRO A 291 21.42 20.44 47.02
N LEU A 292 20.68 19.35 46.79
CA LEU A 292 21.13 18.25 45.94
C LEU A 292 21.09 18.61 44.45
N GLY A 293 20.08 19.35 44.00
CA GLY A 293 20.01 19.83 42.63
C GLY A 293 21.09 20.87 42.30
N GLN A 294 21.49 21.68 43.28
CA GLN A 294 22.62 22.61 43.15
C GLN A 294 23.97 21.89 42.97
N TRP A 295 24.13 20.71 43.54
CA TRP A 295 25.31 19.86 43.31
C TRP A 295 25.29 19.19 41.93
N ALA A 296 24.12 18.82 41.42
CA ALA A 296 23.99 18.24 40.08
C ALA A 296 24.33 19.24 38.95
N THR A 297 24.20 20.55 39.22
CA THR A 297 24.58 21.64 38.29
C THR A 297 25.93 22.28 38.61
N TRP A 298 26.66 21.75 39.60
CA TRP A 298 27.98 22.26 39.98
C TRP A 298 29.02 21.86 38.92
N GLU A 299 29.31 22.78 37.99
CA GLU A 299 30.55 22.74 37.22
C GLU A 299 31.68 23.41 38.04
N PRO A 300 32.81 22.73 38.29
CA PRO A 300 33.97 23.41 38.84
C PRO A 300 34.51 24.40 37.80
N ALA A 301 34.69 25.65 38.20
CA ALA A 301 35.30 26.67 37.35
C ALA A 301 36.66 26.19 36.82
N PRO A 302 36.93 26.29 35.51
CA PRO A 302 38.24 25.94 34.98
C PRO A 302 39.25 26.99 35.45
N ALA A 303 40.18 26.56 36.32
CA ALA A 303 41.39 27.31 36.61
C ALA A 303 42.16 27.53 35.29
N GLY A 304 42.53 28.78 35.04
CA GLY A 304 42.88 29.25 33.70
C GLY A 304 44.05 28.53 33.04
N ALA A 305 43.92 28.34 31.73
CA ALA A 305 45.05 28.19 30.83
C ALA A 305 44.63 28.64 29.43
N ALA A 306 45.00 29.88 29.08
CA ALA A 306 45.19 30.23 27.69
C ALA A 306 46.31 29.35 27.11
N ARG A 307 46.03 28.60 26.03
CA ARG A 307 46.94 28.41 24.87
C ARG A 307 46.36 27.46 23.82
N LEU A 308 46.26 28.02 22.61
CA LEU A 308 46.63 27.48 21.30
C LEU A 308 46.61 25.95 21.06
N VAL A 309 45.86 25.57 20.03
CA VAL A 309 45.85 24.24 19.37
C VAL A 309 47.21 23.95 18.74
N PRO A 310 47.69 22.69 18.77
CA PRO A 310 47.70 21.91 17.51
C PRO A 310 47.35 20.42 17.66
N VAL A 311 46.60 19.94 16.67
CA VAL A 311 46.67 18.67 15.91
C VAL A 311 47.47 17.50 16.49
N GLY A 312 46.87 16.29 16.46
CA GLY A 312 47.62 15.05 16.27
C GLY A 312 46.96 13.78 16.80
N TYR A 313 46.58 12.90 15.89
CA TYR A 313 46.00 11.56 16.10
C TYR A 313 46.88 10.59 16.91
N GLU A 314 46.22 9.63 17.57
CA GLU A 314 46.50 8.18 17.71
C GLU A 314 46.09 7.73 19.14
N GLY A 315 45.45 6.60 19.41
CA GLY A 315 44.97 5.47 18.64
C GLY A 315 44.27 4.49 19.60
N ARG A 316 43.52 3.55 19.03
CA ARG A 316 43.20 2.20 19.54
C ARG A 316 42.98 2.01 21.06
N ALA A 317 41.72 1.74 21.41
CA ALA A 317 41.36 0.67 22.34
C ALA A 317 40.04 0.07 21.83
N ALA A 318 40.11 -1.08 21.17
CA ALA A 318 39.79 -2.38 21.76
C ALA A 318 38.27 -2.57 21.90
N LEU A 319 37.73 -3.28 20.92
CA LEU A 319 36.38 -3.80 20.83
C LEU A 319 36.24 -5.00 21.77
N ASP A 320 35.27 -4.90 22.69
CA ASP A 320 34.50 -5.96 23.34
C ASP A 320 33.54 -5.19 24.28
N GLU A 321 32.22 -5.32 24.30
CA GLU A 321 31.32 -6.45 24.06
C GLU A 321 29.98 -5.95 23.50
N THR A 322 29.34 -6.82 22.73
CA THR A 322 27.92 -6.94 22.40
C THR A 322 26.95 -5.98 23.11
N VAL A 323 26.60 -4.87 22.43
CA VAL A 323 25.38 -4.12 22.75
C VAL A 323 24.31 -4.45 21.71
N MET A 324 23.56 -5.51 21.99
CA MET A 324 22.20 -5.69 21.49
C MET A 324 21.33 -4.57 22.09
N LEU A 325 21.27 -3.40 21.46
CA LEU A 325 20.34 -2.35 21.85
C LEU A 325 18.97 -2.62 21.22
N ALA A 326 18.03 -2.92 22.10
CA ALA A 326 16.63 -3.18 21.84
C ALA A 326 15.97 -2.13 20.95
N ALA A 327 15.11 -2.61 20.05
CA ALA A 327 14.09 -1.81 19.39
C ALA A 327 13.18 -1.18 20.46
N GLY A 328 13.35 0.11 20.73
CA GLY A 328 12.48 0.82 21.67
C GLY A 328 13.11 1.98 22.44
N ALA A 329 13.92 2.82 21.79
CA ALA A 329 14.27 4.12 22.34
C ALA A 329 13.41 5.19 21.63
N VAL A 330 12.23 5.45 22.19
CA VAL A 330 11.41 6.61 21.82
C VAL A 330 12.09 7.85 22.39
N THR A 331 12.93 8.48 21.57
CA THR A 331 13.37 9.86 21.80
C THR A 331 12.12 10.74 21.90
N ARG A 332 12.00 11.47 23.02
CA ARG A 332 10.95 12.46 23.32
C ARG A 332 10.56 13.22 22.04
N SER A 333 9.29 13.11 21.63
CA SER A 333 8.77 13.94 20.55
C SER A 333 8.73 15.40 21.00
N PRO A 334 9.43 16.35 20.35
CA PRO A 334 9.19 17.77 20.57
C PRO A 334 7.73 18.09 20.21
N SER A 335 7.09 19.00 20.95
CA SER A 335 5.68 19.42 20.80
C SER A 335 5.41 20.25 19.53
N GLY A 336 5.87 19.77 18.37
CA GLY A 336 5.76 20.43 17.07
C GLY A 336 5.49 19.43 15.94
N PRO A 337 5.30 19.93 14.70
CA PRO A 337 5.11 19.07 13.54
C PRO A 337 6.31 18.13 13.39
N ARG A 338 6.04 16.83 13.23
CA ARG A 338 7.09 15.81 13.09
C ARG A 338 7.89 15.98 11.80
N GLN A 339 7.23 16.53 10.77
CA GLN A 339 7.76 16.80 9.45
C GLN A 339 7.12 18.06 8.85
N LEU A 340 7.89 18.84 8.10
CA LEU A 340 7.41 19.99 7.34
C LEU A 340 8.05 20.01 5.95
N LEU A 341 7.27 20.38 4.93
CA LEU A 341 7.82 20.72 3.63
C LEU A 341 8.24 22.18 3.64
N MET A 342 9.47 22.47 3.23
CA MET A 342 9.97 23.81 3.01
C MET A 342 10.21 24.02 1.52
N LEU A 343 9.50 24.97 0.93
CA LEU A 343 9.70 25.38 -0.46
C LEU A 343 10.52 26.67 -0.46
N VAL A 344 11.74 26.61 -0.98
CA VAL A 344 12.64 27.75 -1.05
C VAL A 344 12.77 28.19 -2.51
N ASP A 345 12.48 29.45 -2.80
CA ASP A 345 12.71 30.00 -4.13
C ASP A 345 14.21 29.89 -4.47
N GLY A 346 14.53 29.37 -5.65
CA GLY A 346 15.90 29.04 -6.09
C GLY A 346 16.67 28.00 -5.25
N GLY A 347 16.06 27.44 -4.19
CA GLY A 347 16.62 26.37 -3.35
C GLY A 347 15.88 25.02 -3.48
N GLY A 348 14.69 25.02 -4.06
CA GLY A 348 13.88 23.83 -4.31
C GLY A 348 13.05 23.37 -3.10
N SER A 349 12.50 22.16 -3.21
CA SER A 349 11.68 21.50 -2.19
C SER A 349 12.54 20.68 -1.23
N THR A 350 12.41 20.98 0.05
CA THR A 350 13.17 20.36 1.13
C THR A 350 12.22 19.81 2.19
N LEU A 351 12.36 18.53 2.55
CA LEU A 351 11.62 17.93 3.66
C LEU A 351 12.42 18.08 4.96
N LEU A 352 11.82 18.71 5.97
CA LEU A 352 12.37 18.81 7.32
C LEU A 352 11.83 17.66 8.17
N ILE A 353 12.70 16.88 8.81
CA ILE A 353 12.33 15.82 9.75
C ILE A 353 12.96 16.15 11.11
N PHE A 354 12.13 16.30 12.14
CA PHE A 354 12.58 16.74 13.48
C PHE A 354 12.86 15.59 14.45
N SER A 355 12.58 14.35 14.06
CA SER A 355 12.81 13.18 14.89
C SER A 355 14.26 12.71 14.78
N ASP A 356 14.84 12.24 15.90
CA ASP A 356 16.16 11.61 15.90
C ASP A 356 16.17 10.26 15.16
N ARG A 357 15.01 9.67 14.86
CA ARG A 357 14.88 8.46 14.04
C ARG A 357 13.99 8.72 12.84
N CYS A 358 14.45 8.36 11.65
CA CYS A 358 13.65 8.46 10.42
C CYS A 358 13.70 7.15 9.62
N SER A 359 12.53 6.69 9.23
CA SER A 359 12.37 5.51 8.38
C SER A 359 12.40 5.89 6.90
N ILE A 360 13.00 5.05 6.07
CA ILE A 360 13.09 5.19 4.61
C ILE A 360 12.44 3.97 3.96
N GLY A 361 11.55 4.21 3.00
CA GLY A 361 10.86 3.11 2.33
C GLY A 361 9.98 3.54 1.17
N ARG A 362 9.29 2.56 0.59
CA ARG A 362 8.37 2.80 -0.54
C ARG A 362 7.18 3.64 -0.11
N VAL A 363 6.65 4.44 -1.04
CA VAL A 363 5.33 5.08 -0.89
C VAL A 363 4.27 4.00 -0.59
N ALA A 364 3.62 4.12 0.57
CA ALA A 364 2.61 3.18 1.06
C ALA A 364 1.36 3.92 1.56
N THR A 365 0.22 3.23 1.56
CA THR A 365 -1.10 3.83 1.86
C THR A 365 -1.41 3.88 3.36
N GLU A 366 -1.06 2.86 4.13
CA GLU A 366 -1.46 2.74 5.54
C GLU A 366 -0.42 3.32 6.52
N HIS A 367 0.87 3.05 6.30
CA HIS A 367 1.97 3.49 7.18
C HIS A 367 3.19 3.95 6.37
N PRO A 368 3.14 5.14 5.73
CA PRO A 368 4.27 5.63 4.97
C PRO A 368 5.52 5.78 5.86
N ALA A 369 6.68 5.44 5.30
CA ALA A 369 7.96 5.79 5.90
C ALA A 369 8.11 7.31 6.03
N ASP A 370 9.03 7.77 6.88
CA ASP A 370 9.29 9.21 7.03
C ASP A 370 9.84 9.83 5.73
N VAL A 371 10.73 9.08 5.06
CA VAL A 371 11.25 9.38 3.73
C VAL A 371 10.65 8.37 2.75
N THR A 372 9.60 8.79 2.04
CA THR A 372 8.89 7.95 1.05
C THR A 372 9.49 8.09 -0.34
N LEU A 373 10.09 7.03 -0.86
CA LEU A 373 10.72 7.00 -2.17
C LEU A 373 9.83 6.25 -3.17
N PHE A 374 9.79 6.73 -4.42
CA PHE A 374 9.26 5.96 -5.54
C PHE A 374 10.28 4.90 -5.98
N GLY A 375 9.90 3.63 -5.90
CA GLY A 375 10.75 2.53 -6.33
C GLY A 375 10.36 1.18 -5.73
N ASP A 376 11.08 0.15 -6.17
CA ASP A 376 10.97 -1.20 -5.63
C ASP A 376 11.77 -1.31 -4.32
N LEU A 377 11.13 -0.86 -3.25
CA LEU A 377 11.64 -0.91 -1.88
C LEU A 377 10.62 -1.60 -0.98
N ALA A 378 11.08 -2.09 0.17
CA ALA A 378 10.19 -2.47 1.26
C ALA A 378 9.50 -1.20 1.81
N GLU A 379 8.34 -1.37 2.45
CA GLU A 379 7.62 -0.24 3.09
C GLU A 379 8.48 0.45 4.15
N ARG A 380 9.33 -0.32 4.84
CA ARG A 380 10.43 0.17 5.69
C ARG A 380 11.70 -0.56 5.29
N HIS A 381 12.46 0.04 4.39
CA HIS A 381 13.67 -0.57 3.83
C HIS A 381 14.91 -0.28 4.69
N ALA A 382 14.98 0.93 5.25
CA ALA A 382 16.04 1.31 6.17
C ALA A 382 15.52 2.31 7.21
N GLU A 383 16.29 2.52 8.26
CA GLU A 383 16.10 3.56 9.26
C GLU A 383 17.43 4.28 9.47
N ILE A 384 17.40 5.61 9.55
CA ILE A 384 18.52 6.40 10.04
C ILE A 384 18.19 6.84 11.46
N ALA A 385 19.07 6.56 12.41
CA ALA A 385 18.97 7.04 13.78
C ALA A 385 20.18 7.91 14.10
N ARG A 386 19.91 9.09 14.67
CA ARG A 386 20.92 9.88 15.36
C ARG A 386 21.02 9.39 16.79
N VAL A 387 22.21 9.00 17.20
CA VAL A 387 22.54 8.57 18.56
C VAL A 387 23.68 9.47 19.02
N ASP A 388 23.41 10.25 20.07
CA ASP A 388 24.29 11.34 20.52
C ASP A 388 24.59 12.33 19.38
N GLU A 389 25.82 12.34 18.87
CA GLU A 389 26.27 13.22 17.78
C GLU A 389 26.42 12.49 16.43
N ASP A 390 26.23 11.18 16.41
CA ASP A 390 26.51 10.32 15.26
C ASP A 390 25.24 9.81 14.58
N TYR A 391 25.36 9.48 13.29
CA TYR A 391 24.26 8.96 12.48
C TYR A 391 24.50 7.51 12.07
N PHE A 392 23.56 6.64 12.42
CA PHE A 392 23.60 5.22 12.08
C PHE A 392 22.51 4.87 11.09
N LEU A 393 22.86 4.13 10.05
CA LEU A 393 21.92 3.50 9.14
C LEU A 393 21.66 2.05 9.58
N PHE A 394 20.41 1.65 9.61
CA PHE A 394 19.93 0.29 9.87
C PHE A 394 19.08 -0.18 8.70
N GLY A 395 19.55 -1.14 7.92
CA GLY A 395 18.82 -1.75 6.82
C GLY A 395 18.00 -2.96 7.29
N THR A 396 16.74 -3.07 6.84
CA THR A 396 15.99 -4.33 6.95
C THR A 396 16.48 -5.37 5.95
N ARG A 397 17.13 -4.90 4.88
CA ARG A 397 17.92 -5.65 3.91
C ARG A 397 19.31 -5.03 3.80
N ASP A 398 20.23 -5.73 3.14
CA ASP A 398 21.56 -5.20 2.89
C ASP A 398 21.48 -3.92 2.03
N VAL A 399 22.20 -2.89 2.47
CA VAL A 399 22.28 -1.58 1.84
C VAL A 399 23.70 -1.38 1.31
N ASP A 400 23.81 -0.92 0.06
CA ASP A 400 25.10 -0.57 -0.52
C ASP A 400 25.51 0.84 -0.08
N ILE A 401 26.68 0.95 0.54
CA ILE A 401 27.33 2.22 0.88
C ILE A 401 28.72 2.21 0.26
N GLY A 402 28.92 3.06 -0.75
CA GLY A 402 30.22 3.19 -1.44
C GLY A 402 30.70 1.91 -2.13
N GLY A 403 29.80 1.03 -2.59
CA GLY A 403 30.09 -0.23 -3.27
C GLY A 403 30.22 -1.44 -2.34
N ARG A 404 29.88 -1.29 -1.05
CA ARG A 404 29.96 -2.36 -0.04
C ARG A 404 28.61 -2.53 0.65
N MET A 405 28.22 -3.77 0.91
CA MET A 405 26.93 -4.11 1.50
C MET A 405 27.01 -4.11 3.04
N TYR A 406 26.10 -3.39 3.69
CA TYR A 406 25.98 -3.31 5.14
C TYR A 406 24.54 -3.48 5.58
N ARG A 407 24.34 -4.11 6.75
CA ARG A 407 23.04 -4.05 7.46
C ARG A 407 22.97 -2.94 8.49
N GLN A 408 24.10 -2.59 9.08
CA GLN A 408 24.23 -1.47 10.00
C GLN A 408 25.55 -0.78 9.73
N GLN A 409 25.53 0.55 9.68
CA GLN A 409 26.73 1.33 9.40
C GLN A 409 26.64 2.73 10.00
N LEU A 410 27.73 3.21 10.58
CA LEU A 410 27.92 4.63 10.93
C LEU A 410 28.09 5.42 9.62
N LEU A 411 27.19 6.37 9.37
CA LEU A 411 27.21 7.25 8.21
C LEU A 411 28.21 8.39 8.41
N ARG A 412 29.01 8.63 7.38
CA ARG A 412 30.01 9.70 7.31
C ARG A 412 29.63 10.71 6.23
N ASP A 413 30.07 11.95 6.40
CA ASP A 413 29.89 13.00 5.39
C ASP A 413 30.41 12.54 4.02
N GLY A 414 29.55 12.64 2.99
CA GLY A 414 29.83 12.20 1.63
C GLY A 414 29.46 10.75 1.31
N ASP A 415 28.97 9.97 2.27
CA ASP A 415 28.57 8.59 2.03
C ASP A 415 27.45 8.51 0.98
N ARG A 416 27.67 7.69 -0.05
CA ARG A 416 26.70 7.42 -1.12
C ARG A 416 25.98 6.13 -0.80
N VAL A 417 24.71 6.26 -0.44
CA VAL A 417 23.86 5.16 0.00
C VAL A 417 22.93 4.75 -1.14
N MET A 418 22.86 3.47 -1.43
CA MET A 418 21.96 2.87 -2.41
C MET A 418 21.07 1.82 -1.74
N LEU A 419 19.77 2.10 -1.73
CA LEU A 419 18.72 1.22 -1.24
C LEU A 419 18.12 0.46 -2.42
N GLY A 420 18.17 -0.87 -2.37
CA GLY A 420 17.72 -1.72 -3.47
C GLY A 420 18.46 -1.42 -4.79
N ARG A 421 17.72 -1.31 -5.90
CA ARG A 421 18.32 -1.16 -7.24
C ARG A 421 18.45 0.28 -7.76
N ARG A 422 17.63 1.21 -7.26
CA ARG A 422 17.46 2.54 -7.90
C ARG A 422 17.36 3.71 -6.93
N ALA A 423 17.06 3.48 -5.65
CA ALA A 423 16.98 4.56 -4.68
C ALA A 423 18.39 4.88 -4.17
N LYS A 424 18.87 6.09 -4.44
CA LYS A 424 20.22 6.55 -4.10
C LYS A 424 20.16 7.94 -3.50
N PHE A 425 20.91 8.14 -2.44
CA PHE A 425 21.12 9.45 -1.85
C PHE A 425 22.56 9.60 -1.35
N GLU A 426 23.01 10.85 -1.26
CA GLU A 426 24.26 11.22 -0.61
C GLU A 426 23.94 11.77 0.77
N PHE A 427 24.60 11.25 1.80
CA PHE A 427 24.52 11.74 3.17
C PHE A 427 25.57 12.82 3.40
N LYS A 428 25.16 13.98 3.94
CA LYS A 428 26.06 15.10 4.22
C LYS A 428 25.87 15.66 5.63
N LEU A 429 26.97 16.16 6.18
CA LEU A 429 27.03 17.00 7.38
C LEU A 429 27.65 18.35 7.01
N PRO A 430 26.89 19.29 6.41
CA PRO A 430 27.44 20.49 5.79
C PRO A 430 28.17 21.42 6.77
N SER A 431 27.77 21.42 8.04
CA SER A 431 28.33 22.30 9.06
C SER A 431 28.72 21.51 10.29
N ARG A 432 29.97 21.66 10.75
CA ARG A 432 30.42 21.09 12.04
C ARG A 432 29.74 21.72 13.25
N LYS A 433 29.06 22.86 13.09
CA LYS A 433 28.36 23.56 14.17
C LYS A 433 26.92 23.07 14.35
N SER A 434 26.41 22.27 13.41
CA SER A 434 25.04 21.76 13.44
C SER A 434 25.06 20.25 13.28
N LEU A 435 24.28 19.56 14.12
CA LEU A 435 24.00 18.14 13.97
C LEU A 435 22.85 17.88 12.97
N THR A 436 22.49 18.85 12.12
CA THR A 436 21.53 18.65 11.04
C THR A 436 22.23 18.00 9.84
N ALA A 437 21.87 16.76 9.54
CA ALA A 437 22.31 16.09 8.32
C ALA A 437 21.40 16.40 7.13
N VAL A 438 21.97 16.24 5.93
CA VAL A 438 21.29 16.43 4.65
C VAL A 438 21.36 15.14 3.83
N LEU A 439 20.22 14.65 3.39
CA LEU A 439 20.12 13.60 2.38
C LEU A 439 19.84 14.26 1.03
N THR A 440 20.81 14.24 0.13
CA THR A 440 20.62 14.72 -1.25
C THR A 440 20.23 13.55 -2.13
N LEU A 441 19.01 13.54 -2.64
CA LEU A 441 18.52 12.46 -3.49
C LEU A 441 19.15 12.57 -4.89
N SER A 442 19.49 11.42 -5.47
CA SER A 442 19.92 11.37 -6.87
C SER A 442 18.76 11.72 -7.82
N ASP A 443 19.07 12.12 -9.05
CA ASP A 443 18.05 12.45 -10.06
C ASP A 443 17.08 11.32 -10.37
N THR A 444 17.54 10.07 -10.19
CA THR A 444 16.77 8.85 -10.40
C THR A 444 15.89 8.47 -9.21
N THR A 445 16.07 9.12 -8.06
CA THR A 445 15.31 8.89 -6.82
C THR A 445 14.28 9.98 -6.67
N LYS A 446 13.00 9.60 -6.75
CA LYS A 446 11.89 10.55 -6.68
C LYS A 446 11.16 10.41 -5.36
N MET A 447 10.66 11.52 -4.84
CA MET A 447 9.76 11.62 -3.68
C MET A 447 8.48 12.37 -4.08
N PRO A 448 7.38 12.21 -3.32
CA PRO A 448 6.21 13.08 -3.45
C PRO A 448 6.58 14.57 -3.38
N GLN A 449 5.81 15.42 -4.04
CA GLN A 449 6.01 16.88 -4.09
C GLN A 449 7.40 17.30 -4.62
N ASP A 450 8.01 16.44 -5.45
CA ASP A 450 9.35 16.58 -6.05
C ASP A 450 10.45 16.93 -5.04
N VAL A 451 10.32 16.50 -3.78
CA VAL A 451 11.36 16.70 -2.76
C VAL A 451 12.69 16.13 -3.24
N ARG A 452 13.74 16.95 -3.25
CA ARG A 452 15.11 16.54 -3.64
C ARG A 452 16.09 16.47 -2.48
N THR A 453 15.75 17.14 -1.39
CA THR A 453 16.60 17.25 -0.22
C THR A 453 15.80 16.94 1.03
N VAL A 454 16.35 16.11 1.91
CA VAL A 454 15.78 15.83 3.23
C VAL A 454 16.75 16.31 4.29
N LEU A 455 16.28 17.12 5.24
CA LEU A 455 17.04 17.58 6.40
C LEU A 455 16.62 16.79 7.63
N LEU A 456 17.58 16.09 8.23
CA LEU A 456 17.43 15.45 9.53
C LEU A 456 17.71 16.49 10.63
N PHE A 457 16.74 17.39 10.82
CA PHE A 457 16.89 18.63 11.57
C PHE A 457 17.25 18.40 13.04
N LYS A 458 18.23 19.14 13.54
CA LYS A 458 18.60 19.23 14.96
C LYS A 458 19.00 20.65 15.32
N ASP A 459 18.21 21.25 16.20
CA ASP A 459 18.38 22.56 16.81
C ASP A 459 18.42 23.74 15.82
N HIS A 460 19.31 23.71 14.82
CA HIS A 460 19.42 24.71 13.77
C HIS A 460 19.93 24.18 12.43
N ALA A 461 19.51 24.83 11.34
CA ALA A 461 20.01 24.59 9.98
C ALA A 461 20.21 25.92 9.26
N THR A 462 20.89 25.90 8.11
CA THR A 462 21.23 27.13 7.36
C THR A 462 20.76 27.08 5.92
N ILE A 463 20.20 28.19 5.44
CA ILE A 463 19.90 28.43 4.03
C ILE A 463 20.88 29.48 3.51
N GLY A 464 21.53 29.25 2.36
CA GLY A 464 22.36 30.29 1.74
C GLY A 464 23.24 29.78 0.62
N ASN A 465 24.09 30.66 0.09
CA ASN A 465 25.01 30.36 -1.02
C ASN A 465 26.21 29.47 -0.60
N GLY A 466 26.63 29.55 0.67
CA GLY A 466 27.83 28.87 1.15
C GLY A 466 27.84 27.34 1.01
N SER A 467 29.04 26.77 0.91
CA SER A 467 29.25 25.30 0.84
C SER A 467 28.78 24.57 2.10
N THR A 468 28.76 25.26 3.24
CA THR A 468 28.30 24.78 4.55
C THR A 468 26.80 25.01 4.80
N SER A 469 26.06 25.49 3.80
CA SER A 469 24.61 25.64 3.89
C SER A 469 23.92 24.29 3.73
N HIS A 470 22.91 24.06 4.56
CA HIS A 470 22.11 22.84 4.51
C HIS A 470 21.14 22.88 3.32
N VAL A 471 20.55 24.04 3.06
CA VAL A 471 19.79 24.33 1.85
C VAL A 471 20.54 25.37 1.03
N ARG A 472 20.95 25.00 -0.17
CA ARG A 472 21.70 25.90 -1.05
C ARG A 472 20.73 26.82 -1.79
N CYS A 473 20.88 28.11 -1.57
CA CYS A 473 20.17 29.15 -2.31
C CYS A 473 21.19 30.16 -2.85
N ARG A 474 21.40 30.16 -4.17
CA ARG A 474 22.50 30.92 -4.81
C ARG A 474 22.31 32.43 -4.76
N HIS A 475 21.06 32.89 -4.77
CA HIS A 475 20.72 34.31 -4.74
C HIS A 475 20.53 34.86 -3.32
N ALA A 476 20.74 34.05 -2.28
CA ALA A 476 20.70 34.52 -0.91
C ALA A 476 21.77 35.60 -0.69
N GLU A 477 21.34 36.80 -0.27
CA GLU A 477 22.25 37.91 0.03
C GLU A 477 23.13 37.56 1.24
N ARG A 478 22.56 36.81 2.19
CA ARG A 478 23.27 36.29 3.35
C ARG A 478 22.69 34.95 3.79
N ALA A 479 23.49 34.15 4.48
CA ALA A 479 22.99 32.92 5.09
C ALA A 479 21.89 33.21 6.12
N ILE A 480 20.85 32.41 6.15
CA ILE A 480 19.75 32.43 7.12
C ILE A 480 19.93 31.24 8.03
N VAL A 481 19.88 31.46 9.34
CA VAL A 481 19.87 30.42 10.37
C VAL A 481 18.41 30.16 10.75
N LEU A 482 17.95 28.94 10.49
CA LEU A 482 16.70 28.40 11.01
C LEU A 482 16.98 27.75 12.36
N MET A 483 16.20 28.05 13.38
CA MET A 483 16.28 27.44 14.71
C MET A 483 14.93 26.87 15.12
N ASN A 484 14.91 25.67 15.68
CA ASN A 484 13.72 25.13 16.32
C ASN A 484 13.64 25.64 17.77
N ARG A 485 12.59 26.38 18.09
CA ARG A 485 12.31 26.90 19.44
C ARG A 485 10.90 26.49 19.83
N GLY A 486 10.80 25.49 20.71
CA GLY A 486 9.51 25.01 21.22
C GLY A 486 8.57 24.45 20.14
N GLY A 487 9.12 23.83 19.08
CA GLY A 487 8.32 23.25 17.99
C GLY A 487 7.94 24.22 16.88
N ARG A 488 8.42 25.47 16.94
CA ARG A 488 8.25 26.49 15.89
C ARG A 488 9.61 26.90 15.33
N LEU A 489 9.65 27.25 14.06
CA LEU A 489 10.88 27.69 13.40
C LEU A 489 11.04 29.21 13.52
N TRP A 490 12.17 29.62 14.09
CA TRP A 490 12.66 30.99 14.08
C TRP A 490 13.72 31.13 13.00
N ALA A 491 13.56 32.07 12.08
CA ALA A 491 14.51 32.34 11.01
C ALA A 491 15.16 33.69 11.23
N GLN A 492 16.49 33.75 11.17
CA GLN A 492 17.22 35.00 11.29
C GLN A 492 18.44 35.01 10.36
N PRO A 493 18.82 36.15 9.80
CA PRO A 493 20.00 36.19 8.94
C PRO A 493 21.31 36.21 9.78
N ASN A 494 22.27 35.40 9.34
CA ASN A 494 23.44 34.94 10.11
C ASN A 494 24.47 36.04 10.39
N GLY A 495 24.70 36.36 11.68
CA GLY A 495 25.65 37.39 12.11
C GLY A 495 25.03 38.79 12.28
N LEU A 496 23.70 38.90 12.35
CA LEU A 496 23.03 40.09 12.87
C LEU A 496 22.39 39.78 14.24
N GLU A 497 22.05 40.84 14.97
CA GLU A 497 21.29 40.75 16.22
C GLU A 497 19.96 39.99 16.05
N ALA A 498 19.54 39.32 17.12
CA ALA A 498 18.33 38.50 17.15
C ALA A 498 17.04 39.29 16.82
N SER A 499 17.05 40.62 16.95
CA SER A 499 15.97 41.53 16.57
C SER A 499 15.62 41.50 15.08
N ASN A 500 16.51 41.00 14.22
CA ASN A 500 16.30 40.87 12.77
C ASN A 500 15.73 39.51 12.34
N GLY A 501 15.36 38.66 13.30
CA GLY A 501 14.69 37.39 13.02
C GLY A 501 13.17 37.49 13.03
N GLN A 502 12.52 36.45 12.52
CA GLN A 502 11.06 36.30 12.58
C GLN A 502 10.65 34.84 12.78
N TRP A 503 9.46 34.65 13.34
CA TRP A 503 8.80 33.34 13.35
C TRP A 503 8.33 32.99 11.95
N VAL A 504 8.53 31.75 11.54
CA VAL A 504 8.04 31.24 10.27
C VAL A 504 6.75 30.47 10.52
N GLU A 505 5.63 31.06 10.12
CA GLU A 505 4.32 30.42 10.23
C GLU A 505 4.10 29.44 9.07
N VAL A 506 3.45 28.32 9.36
CA VAL A 506 3.07 27.34 8.34
C VAL A 506 2.01 27.95 7.42
N GLY A 507 2.22 27.85 6.11
CA GLY A 507 1.35 28.39 5.06
C GLY A 507 1.60 29.85 4.71
N VAL A 508 2.46 30.56 5.45
CA VAL A 508 2.76 31.98 5.21
C VAL A 508 4.16 32.11 4.59
N PRO A 509 4.31 32.77 3.43
CA PRO A 509 5.62 33.05 2.86
C PRO A 509 6.46 33.96 3.78
N ALA A 510 7.73 33.60 3.98
CA ALA A 510 8.71 34.39 4.70
C ALA A 510 9.80 34.87 3.74
N GLN A 511 10.16 36.16 3.83
CA GLN A 511 11.24 36.76 3.05
C GLN A 511 12.30 37.34 3.98
N ILE A 512 13.54 36.85 3.88
CA ILE A 512 14.67 37.26 4.74
C ILE A 512 15.95 37.23 3.90
N ALA A 513 16.77 38.29 3.95
CA ALA A 513 18.08 38.34 3.31
C ALA A 513 18.09 37.86 1.84
N GLY A 514 17.13 38.34 1.05
CA GLY A 514 16.99 38.00 -0.37
C GLY A 514 16.40 36.62 -0.66
N VAL A 515 16.07 35.80 0.36
CA VAL A 515 15.47 34.47 0.17
C VAL A 515 13.98 34.51 0.51
N SER A 516 13.15 34.00 -0.39
CA SER A 516 11.73 33.73 -0.13
C SER A 516 11.51 32.23 0.08
N PHE A 517 10.79 31.86 1.13
CA PHE A 517 10.43 30.47 1.38
C PHE A 517 9.11 30.33 2.13
N VAL A 518 8.46 29.18 2.02
CA VAL A 518 7.22 28.85 2.73
C VAL A 518 7.31 27.46 3.36
N LEU A 519 6.75 27.33 4.56
CA LEU A 519 6.56 26.04 5.23
C LEU A 519 5.15 25.51 4.96
N GLN A 520 5.03 24.22 4.67
CA GLN A 520 3.75 23.54 4.46
C GLN A 520 3.71 22.24 5.29
N PRO A 521 2.52 21.79 5.71
CA PRO A 521 2.37 20.46 6.28
C PRO A 521 2.80 19.41 5.24
N TRP A 522 3.65 18.46 5.65
CA TRP A 522 4.04 17.37 4.75
C TRP A 522 2.88 16.41 4.51
N GLN A 523 2.65 16.05 3.25
CA GLN A 523 1.67 15.06 2.84
C GLN A 523 2.35 14.02 1.95
N ALA A 524 2.59 12.84 2.50
CA ALA A 524 3.21 11.72 1.77
C ALA A 524 2.29 11.10 0.69
N ARG A 525 1.00 11.48 0.66
CA ARG A 525 -0.01 11.01 -0.30
C ARG A 525 -0.11 12.01 -1.46
N MET A 526 -0.11 11.53 -2.70
CA MET A 526 -0.65 12.31 -3.81
C MET A 526 -2.18 12.27 -3.72
N ALA A 527 -2.81 13.42 -3.95
CA ALA A 527 -4.26 13.52 -4.16
C ALA A 527 -4.68 12.71 -5.40
#